data_AF-A0A948S4E8-F1
#
_entry.id   AF-A0A948S4E8-F1
#
_cell.length_a   1.000
_cell.length_b   1.000
_cell.length_c   1.000
_cell.angle_alpha   90.00
_cell.angle_beta   90.00
_cell.angle_gamma   90.00
#
_symmetry.space_group_name_H-M   'P 1'
#
loop_
_entity.id
_entity.type
_entity.pdbx_description
1 polymer ?
#
loop_
_entity_poly.entity_id
_entity_poly.type
_entity_poly.pdbx_seq_one_letter_code
_entity_poly.pdbx_strand_id
1 'polypeptide(L)'
;MYLAIGVIFAVWLIVMAGYQLDRFDRQNLNKGAAAGILLLCILAWPIAMIHRPKALVSVRALAPIDYRSAAFMRERYRLSQALPHCSSRVCFSPTKEGVKMASHLFSPAEIESTAAKPIKRYWLSQDEETQIIRWVRSSDLNDATPVDVPWIWTGFIHLADEMLRQGLGKTHCVQCDKAYSATELRSDNDSSAGDSNQKRLLCPAGHTVLELQRKQPPALN
;
A
#
# COMPACT_ATOMS: atom_id res chain seq x y z
N MET A 1 45.55 -17.13 0.38
CA MET A 1 45.37 -15.78 -0.21
C MET A 1 43.96 -15.59 -0.79
N TYR A 2 43.47 -16.50 -1.64
CA TYR A 2 42.13 -16.40 -2.26
C TYR A 2 40.97 -16.20 -1.27
N LEU A 3 40.86 -17.06 -0.25
CA LEU A 3 39.81 -16.96 0.77
C LEU A 3 39.96 -15.69 1.62
N ALA A 4 41.19 -15.25 1.91
CA ALA A 4 41.43 -14.02 2.67
C ALA A 4 40.88 -12.78 1.93
N ILE A 5 41.06 -12.72 0.61
CA ILE A 5 40.49 -11.63 -0.22
C ILE A 5 38.96 -11.71 -0.23
N GLY A 6 38.38 -12.92 -0.35
CA GLY A 6 36.93 -13.13 -0.27
C GLY A 6 36.33 -12.69 1.08
N VAL A 7 37.02 -12.96 2.20
CA VAL A 7 36.60 -12.49 3.52
C VAL A 7 36.69 -10.97 3.63
N ILE A 8 37.76 -10.34 3.16
CA ILE A 8 37.89 -8.88 3.13
C ILE A 8 36.75 -8.25 2.33
N PHE A 9 36.42 -8.82 1.17
CA PHE A 9 35.32 -8.36 0.34
C PHE A 9 33.95 -8.50 1.04
N ALA A 10 33.71 -9.63 1.73
CA ALA A 10 32.48 -9.83 2.50
C ALA A 10 32.37 -8.85 3.69
N VAL A 11 33.46 -8.60 4.41
CA VAL A 11 33.50 -7.60 5.48
C VAL A 11 33.21 -6.21 4.92
N TRP A 12 33.81 -5.85 3.79
CA TRP A 12 33.56 -4.58 3.11
C TRP A 12 32.08 -4.44 2.70
N LEU A 13 31.44 -5.50 2.19
CA LEU A 13 30.01 -5.51 1.88
C LEU A 13 29.14 -5.32 3.14
N ILE A 14 29.49 -5.94 4.26
CA ILE A 14 28.77 -5.76 5.53
C ILE A 14 28.88 -4.32 6.04
N VAL A 15 30.08 -3.74 5.99
CA VAL A 15 30.31 -2.34 6.38
C VAL A 15 29.48 -1.41 5.49
N MET A 16 29.55 -1.60 4.17
CA MET A 16 28.76 -0.83 3.21
C MET A 16 27.26 -1.01 3.41
N ALA A 17 26.79 -2.21 3.79
CA ALA A 17 25.40 -2.46 4.13
C ALA A 17 24.98 -1.62 5.35
N GLY A 18 25.84 -1.51 6.36
CA GLY A 18 25.61 -0.68 7.54
C GLY A 18 25.46 0.81 7.22
N TYR A 19 26.23 1.32 6.25
CA TYR A 19 26.16 2.73 5.83
C TYR A 19 25.03 3.03 4.84
N GLN A 20 24.74 2.12 3.91
CA GLN A 20 23.78 2.38 2.82
C GLN A 20 22.35 1.94 3.11
N LEU A 21 22.16 0.96 4.01
CA LEU A 21 20.84 0.44 4.35
C LEU A 21 20.27 1.17 5.57
N ASP A 22 19.16 1.84 5.33
CA ASP A 22 18.38 2.45 6.39
C ASP A 22 17.80 1.37 7.33
N ARG A 23 17.35 1.78 8.53
CA ARG A 23 16.77 0.89 9.53
C ARG A 23 15.65 0.01 8.95
N PHE A 24 14.80 0.57 8.09
CA PHE A 24 13.69 -0.16 7.47
C PHE A 24 14.15 -1.21 6.46
N ASP A 25 15.21 -0.90 5.70
CA ASP A 25 15.78 -1.82 4.72
C ASP A 25 16.45 -3.01 5.43
N ARG A 26 17.11 -2.77 6.58
CA ARG A 26 17.71 -3.82 7.43
C ARG A 26 16.68 -4.75 8.07
N GLN A 27 15.52 -4.20 8.46
CA GLN A 27 14.43 -5.01 9.04
C GLN A 27 13.77 -5.95 8.03
N ASN A 28 13.68 -5.52 6.77
CA ASN A 28 13.09 -6.31 5.67
C ASN A 28 14.12 -7.08 4.86
N LEU A 29 15.35 -7.18 5.36
CA LEU A 29 16.39 -8.00 4.75
C LEU A 29 16.10 -9.48 5.02
N ASN A 30 16.00 -10.29 3.96
CA ASN A 30 15.92 -11.73 4.13
C ASN A 30 17.28 -12.27 4.62
N LYS A 31 17.38 -12.50 5.93
CA LYS A 31 18.62 -12.92 6.61
C LYS A 31 19.19 -14.23 6.03
N GLY A 32 18.32 -15.17 5.64
CA GLY A 32 18.73 -16.44 5.05
C GLY A 32 19.35 -16.27 3.67
N ALA A 33 18.69 -15.52 2.80
CA ALA A 33 19.21 -15.20 1.47
C ALA A 33 20.49 -14.34 1.55
N ALA A 34 20.54 -13.38 2.48
CA ALA A 34 21.72 -12.54 2.71
C ALA A 34 22.94 -13.36 3.17
N ALA A 35 22.75 -14.34 4.07
CA ALA A 35 23.81 -15.25 4.50
C ALA A 35 24.32 -16.13 3.34
N GLY A 36 23.41 -16.66 2.50
CA GLY A 36 23.78 -17.41 1.31
C GLY A 36 24.59 -16.58 0.29
N ILE A 37 24.19 -15.33 0.07
CA ILE A 37 24.92 -14.40 -0.82
C ILE A 37 26.29 -14.06 -0.24
N LEU A 38 26.42 -13.83 1.07
CA LEU A 38 27.71 -13.60 1.72
C LEU A 38 28.64 -14.82 1.57
N LEU A 39 28.13 -16.04 1.77
CA LEU A 39 28.91 -17.27 1.57
C LEU A 39 29.39 -17.39 0.11
N LEU A 40 28.51 -17.11 -0.85
CA LEU A 40 28.84 -17.12 -2.27
C LEU A 40 29.88 -16.04 -2.61
N CYS A 41 29.78 -14.85 -2.01
CA CYS A 41 30.76 -13.79 -2.18
C CYS A 41 32.13 -14.17 -1.58
N ILE A 42 32.20 -14.99 -0.53
CA ILE A 42 33.48 -15.47 0.02
C ILE A 42 34.11 -16.53 -0.91
N LEU A 43 33.31 -17.46 -1.42
CA LEU A 43 33.79 -18.60 -2.22
C LEU A 43 34.04 -18.23 -3.69
N ALA A 44 33.25 -17.33 -4.26
CA ALA A 44 33.22 -16.99 -5.68
C ALA A 44 33.36 -15.48 -5.94
N TRP A 45 34.16 -14.77 -5.13
CA TRP A 45 34.36 -13.32 -5.25
C TRP A 45 34.78 -12.85 -6.66
N PRO A 46 35.65 -13.54 -7.44
CA PRO A 46 36.05 -13.03 -8.76
C PRO A 46 34.88 -13.03 -9.76
N ILE A 47 34.01 -14.06 -9.67
CA ILE A 47 32.82 -14.19 -10.51
C ILE A 47 31.79 -13.12 -10.13
N ALA A 48 31.60 -12.89 -8.83
CA ALA A 48 30.72 -11.83 -8.33
C ALA A 48 31.17 -10.43 -8.79
N MET A 49 32.48 -10.17 -8.79
CA MET A 49 33.07 -8.91 -9.26
C MET A 49 32.82 -8.66 -10.75
N ILE A 50 33.02 -9.69 -11.58
CA ILE A 50 32.88 -9.59 -13.04
C ILE A 50 31.41 -9.43 -13.45
N HIS A 51 30.50 -10.22 -12.88
CA HIS A 51 29.10 -10.22 -13.28
C HIS A 51 28.25 -9.13 -12.62
N ARG A 52 28.66 -8.63 -11.45
CA ARG A 52 27.89 -7.64 -10.68
C ARG A 52 28.79 -6.50 -10.22
N PRO A 53 29.41 -5.71 -11.13
CA PRO A 53 30.30 -4.61 -10.75
C PRO A 53 29.58 -3.54 -9.91
N LYS A 54 28.26 -3.39 -10.08
CA LYS A 54 27.43 -2.48 -9.27
C LYS A 54 27.42 -2.82 -7.78
N ALA A 55 27.72 -4.06 -7.41
CA ALA A 55 27.94 -4.48 -6.03
C ALA A 55 29.06 -3.70 -5.33
N LEU A 56 30.06 -3.27 -6.09
CA LEU A 56 31.22 -2.52 -5.58
C LEU A 56 30.89 -1.09 -5.19
N VAL A 57 29.73 -0.59 -5.59
CA VAL A 57 29.30 0.78 -5.30
C VAL A 57 28.02 0.77 -4.50
N SER A 58 27.16 -0.23 -4.70
CA SER A 58 25.87 -0.32 -4.02
C SER A 58 25.55 -1.73 -3.54
N VAL A 59 25.41 -1.86 -2.22
CA VAL A 59 24.95 -3.11 -1.60
C VAL A 59 23.50 -3.43 -1.97
N ARG A 60 22.72 -2.41 -2.35
CA ARG A 60 21.34 -2.58 -2.84
C ARG A 60 21.25 -3.47 -4.09
N ALA A 61 22.32 -3.53 -4.88
CA ALA A 61 22.37 -4.38 -6.08
C ALA A 61 22.51 -5.89 -5.77
N LEU A 62 22.92 -6.23 -4.55
CA LEU A 62 23.10 -7.60 -4.06
C LEU A 62 22.08 -7.98 -2.99
N ALA A 63 21.62 -7.02 -2.20
CA ALA A 63 20.83 -7.30 -1.02
C ALA A 63 19.42 -7.79 -1.41
N PRO A 64 19.00 -8.98 -0.94
CA PRO A 64 17.66 -9.52 -1.19
C PRO A 64 16.67 -8.83 -0.23
N ILE A 65 16.44 -7.54 -0.50
CA ILE A 65 15.55 -6.68 0.28
C ILE A 65 14.21 -6.62 -0.43
N ASP A 66 13.13 -6.79 0.33
CA ASP A 66 11.81 -6.41 -0.14
C ASP A 66 11.67 -4.88 -0.05
N TYR A 67 12.10 -4.21 -1.12
CA TYR A 67 12.04 -2.74 -1.22
C TYR A 67 10.62 -2.19 -1.12
N ARG A 68 9.61 -2.97 -1.54
CA ARG A 68 8.21 -2.54 -1.48
C ARG A 68 7.74 -2.48 -0.02
N SER A 69 8.02 -3.53 0.75
CA SER A 69 7.71 -3.57 2.18
C SER A 69 8.52 -2.53 2.97
N ALA A 70 9.80 -2.32 2.63
CA ALA A 70 10.61 -1.29 3.27
C ALA A 70 10.08 0.14 2.98
N ALA A 71 9.69 0.43 1.73
CA ALA A 71 9.07 1.70 1.37
C ALA A 71 7.73 1.91 2.08
N PHE A 72 6.90 0.88 2.18
CA PHE A 72 5.64 0.91 2.93
C PHE A 72 5.86 1.25 4.40
N MET A 73 6.82 0.58 5.07
CA MET A 73 7.12 0.84 6.47
C MET A 73 7.71 2.24 6.71
N ARG A 74 8.55 2.73 5.80
CA ARG A 74 9.10 4.09 5.86
C ARG A 74 8.00 5.13 5.78
N GLU A 75 7.05 4.95 4.86
CA GLU A 75 5.93 5.87 4.69
C GLU A 75 4.93 5.80 5.86
N ARG A 76 4.66 4.59 6.38
CA ARG A 76 3.87 4.41 7.62
C ARG A 76 4.50 5.13 8.80
N TYR A 77 5.82 5.03 8.95
CA TYR A 77 6.52 5.75 10.00
C TYR A 77 6.43 7.27 9.80
N ARG A 78 6.64 7.77 8.58
CA ARG A 78 6.52 9.20 8.24
C ARG A 78 5.14 9.75 8.63
N LEU A 79 4.08 9.04 8.27
CA LEU A 79 2.69 9.47 8.53
C LEU A 79 2.32 9.38 10.03
N SER A 80 2.92 8.44 10.77
CA SER A 80 2.76 8.39 12.23
C SER A 80 3.40 9.59 12.95
N GLN A 81 4.43 10.20 12.35
CA GLN A 81 5.12 11.37 12.91
C GLN A 81 4.47 12.69 12.50
N ALA A 82 4.09 12.81 11.22
CA ALA A 82 3.49 14.01 10.66
C ALA A 82 2.40 13.61 9.67
N LEU A 83 1.15 13.89 10.05
CA LEU A 83 0.01 13.66 9.19
C LEU A 83 0.07 14.62 7.98
N PRO A 84 -0.38 14.18 6.80
CA PRO A 84 -0.41 15.04 5.63
C PRO A 84 -1.52 16.09 5.80
N HIS A 85 -1.44 17.18 5.04
CA HIS A 85 -2.53 18.14 4.94
C HIS A 85 -3.83 17.44 4.55
N CYS A 86 -4.94 17.84 5.14
CA CYS A 86 -6.27 17.36 4.79
C CYS A 86 -7.10 18.58 4.39
N SER A 87 -7.83 18.49 3.28
CA SER A 87 -8.70 19.56 2.78
C SER A 87 -10.17 19.22 3.01
N SER A 88 -11.08 20.10 2.60
CA SER A 88 -12.53 19.86 2.64
C SER A 88 -13.00 18.73 1.71
N ARG A 89 -12.14 18.19 0.84
CA ARG A 89 -12.48 17.12 -0.12
C ARG A 89 -11.41 16.06 -0.16
N VAL A 90 -11.77 14.83 0.17
CA VAL A 90 -10.87 13.67 0.14
C VAL A 90 -11.14 12.84 -1.11
N CYS A 91 -10.07 12.54 -1.87
CA CYS A 91 -10.11 11.74 -3.08
C CYS A 91 -9.53 10.34 -2.80
N PHE A 92 -10.31 9.30 -3.10
CA PHE A 92 -9.85 7.92 -3.08
C PHE A 92 -9.97 7.32 -4.47
N SER A 93 -8.85 6.86 -5.03
CA SER A 93 -8.81 6.30 -6.38
C SER A 93 -8.37 4.83 -6.33
N PRO A 94 -9.30 3.85 -6.31
CA PRO A 94 -8.95 2.44 -6.35
C PRO A 94 -8.28 2.09 -7.68
N THR A 95 -7.26 1.24 -7.60
CA THR A 95 -6.52 0.73 -8.76
C THR A 95 -6.62 -0.79 -8.84
N LYS A 96 -6.91 -1.32 -10.03
CA LYS A 96 -6.81 -2.76 -10.34
C LYS A 96 -5.69 -2.97 -11.34
N GLU A 97 -4.75 -3.85 -11.02
CA GLU A 97 -3.59 -4.14 -11.88
C GLU A 97 -2.79 -2.87 -12.27
N GLY A 98 -2.78 -1.86 -11.39
CA GLY A 98 -2.11 -0.58 -11.64
C GLY A 98 -2.93 0.44 -12.44
N VAL A 99 -4.12 0.08 -12.92
CA VAL A 99 -5.03 0.97 -13.66
C VAL A 99 -6.08 1.55 -12.71
N LYS A 100 -6.25 2.87 -12.73
CA LYS A 100 -7.30 3.57 -11.97
C LYS A 100 -8.68 3.19 -12.49
N MET A 101 -9.57 2.75 -11.60
CA MET A 101 -10.93 2.32 -11.96
C MET A 101 -11.92 3.49 -11.87
N ALA A 102 -11.86 4.21 -10.76
CA ALA A 102 -12.70 5.34 -10.44
C ALA A 102 -11.95 6.29 -9.50
N SER A 103 -12.50 7.49 -9.32
CA SER A 103 -12.09 8.42 -8.29
C SER A 103 -13.31 8.78 -7.45
N HIS A 104 -13.25 8.51 -6.16
CA HIS A 104 -14.31 8.78 -5.21
C HIS A 104 -13.97 10.02 -4.39
N LEU A 105 -14.90 10.96 -4.33
CA LEU A 105 -14.78 12.19 -3.55
C LEU A 105 -15.69 12.09 -2.34
N PHE A 106 -15.11 12.27 -1.16
CA PHE A 106 -15.77 12.21 0.14
C PHE A 106 -15.54 13.49 0.92
N SER A 107 -16.49 13.85 1.79
CA SER A 107 -16.29 14.90 2.78
C SER A 107 -15.59 14.34 4.03
N PRO A 108 -14.66 15.07 4.66
CA PRO A 108 -14.05 14.68 5.94
C PRO A 108 -15.08 14.32 7.02
N ALA A 109 -16.20 15.04 7.07
CA ALA A 109 -17.27 14.79 8.04
C ALA A 109 -17.99 13.44 7.80
N GLU A 110 -18.18 13.06 6.53
CA GLU A 110 -18.76 11.76 6.17
C GLU A 110 -17.80 10.64 6.59
N ILE A 111 -16.50 10.78 6.29
CA ILE A 111 -15.46 9.83 6.66
C ILE A 111 -15.42 9.65 8.18
N GLU A 112 -15.41 10.74 8.95
CA GLU A 112 -15.41 10.67 10.41
C GLU A 112 -16.66 9.95 10.95
N SER A 113 -17.84 10.28 10.42
CA SER A 113 -19.10 9.68 10.87
C SER A 113 -19.20 8.18 10.58
N THR A 114 -18.61 7.73 9.47
CA THR A 114 -18.58 6.30 9.09
C THR A 114 -17.49 5.56 9.85
N ALA A 115 -16.30 6.17 10.02
CA ALA A 115 -15.19 5.59 10.77
C ALA A 115 -15.50 5.47 12.27
N ALA A 116 -16.29 6.38 12.85
CA ALA A 116 -16.67 6.33 14.26
C ALA A 116 -17.63 5.16 14.60
N LYS A 117 -18.29 4.56 13.60
CA LYS A 117 -19.15 3.40 13.82
C LYS A 117 -18.29 2.13 13.80
N PRO A 118 -18.48 1.18 14.72
CA PRO A 118 -17.75 -0.09 14.68
C PRO A 118 -18.11 -0.81 13.38
N ILE A 119 -17.19 -0.78 12.41
CA ILE A 119 -17.36 -1.47 11.14
C ILE A 119 -17.29 -2.96 11.46
N LYS A 120 -18.47 -3.60 11.60
CA LYS A 120 -18.63 -5.02 11.97
C LYS A 120 -17.94 -6.00 11.01
N ARG A 121 -17.39 -5.52 9.90
CA ARG A 121 -16.69 -6.30 8.89
C ARG A 121 -15.24 -5.84 8.86
N TYR A 122 -14.43 -6.50 9.68
CA TYR A 122 -12.99 -6.76 9.57
C TYR A 122 -12.09 -5.78 8.76
N TRP A 123 -10.86 -5.61 9.29
CA TRP A 123 -9.59 -5.35 8.59
C TRP A 123 -9.00 -3.93 8.58
N LEU A 124 -9.64 -2.89 9.13
CA LEU A 124 -8.84 -1.71 9.53
C LEU A 124 -8.06 -2.08 10.78
N SER A 125 -6.73 -1.90 10.74
CA SER A 125 -5.96 -1.93 11.99
C SER A 125 -6.41 -0.76 12.87
N GLN A 126 -6.63 -1.00 14.16
CA GLN A 126 -7.09 0.04 15.10
C GLN A 126 -6.21 1.31 15.05
N ASP A 127 -4.92 1.13 14.80
CA ASP A 127 -3.94 2.19 14.59
C ASP A 127 -4.24 3.02 13.31
N GLU A 128 -4.52 2.36 12.19
CA GLU A 128 -4.86 3.02 10.92
C GLU A 128 -6.18 3.80 11.00
N GLU A 129 -7.21 3.22 11.62
CA GLU A 129 -8.50 3.89 11.85
C GLU A 129 -8.31 5.16 12.68
N THR A 130 -7.55 5.08 13.76
CA THR A 130 -7.25 6.22 14.63
C THR A 130 -6.49 7.32 13.87
N GLN A 131 -5.55 6.94 13.00
CA GLN A 131 -4.79 7.89 12.17
C GLN A 131 -5.68 8.57 11.11
N ILE A 132 -6.56 7.81 10.45
CA ILE A 132 -7.52 8.36 9.47
C ILE A 132 -8.44 9.37 10.17
N ILE A 133 -9.01 9.02 11.33
CA ILE A 133 -9.88 9.92 12.10
C ILE A 133 -9.14 11.19 12.51
N ARG A 134 -7.90 11.07 13.01
CA ARG A 134 -7.08 12.23 13.38
C ARG A 134 -6.80 13.12 12.16
N TRP A 135 -6.52 12.52 11.01
CA TRP A 135 -6.25 13.24 9.77
C TRP A 135 -7.46 14.02 9.26
N VAL A 136 -8.64 13.40 9.19
CA VAL A 136 -9.86 14.10 8.73
C VAL A 136 -10.31 15.20 9.69
N ARG A 137 -10.07 15.04 11.00
CA ARG A 137 -10.31 16.09 12.01
C ARG A 137 -9.39 17.30 11.86
N SER A 138 -8.20 17.10 11.29
CA SER A 138 -7.28 18.19 10.96
C SER A 138 -7.58 18.87 9.61
N SER A 139 -8.73 18.59 9.00
CA SER A 139 -9.10 19.15 7.70
C SER A 139 -9.24 20.67 7.74
N ASP A 140 -8.63 21.33 6.75
CA ASP A 140 -8.89 22.73 6.45
C ASP A 140 -10.12 22.83 5.56
N LEU A 141 -11.22 23.29 6.16
CA LEU A 141 -12.51 23.44 5.49
C LEU A 141 -12.53 24.60 4.47
N ASN A 142 -11.55 25.50 4.51
CA ASN A 142 -11.42 26.59 3.55
C ASN A 142 -10.74 26.14 2.25
N ASP A 143 -10.02 25.03 2.30
CA ASP A 143 -9.34 24.46 1.14
C ASP A 143 -10.27 23.50 0.40
N ALA A 144 -10.70 23.88 -0.80
CA ALA A 144 -11.56 23.07 -1.67
C ALA A 144 -10.79 22.11 -2.59
N THR A 145 -9.45 22.11 -2.54
CA THR A 145 -8.63 21.24 -3.39
C THR A 145 -8.78 19.78 -2.97
N PRO A 146 -9.07 18.83 -3.88
CA PRO A 146 -9.15 17.42 -3.51
C PRO A 146 -7.77 16.91 -3.07
N VAL A 147 -7.70 16.28 -1.89
CA VAL A 147 -6.48 15.64 -1.39
C VAL A 147 -6.63 14.12 -1.49
N ASP A 148 -5.62 13.47 -2.06
CA ASP A 148 -5.61 12.02 -2.19
C ASP A 148 -5.37 11.33 -0.84
N VAL A 149 -6.09 10.22 -0.62
CA VAL A 149 -5.86 9.33 0.52
C VAL A 149 -4.45 8.71 0.42
N PRO A 150 -3.62 8.78 1.48
CA PRO A 150 -2.34 8.10 1.55
C PRO A 150 -2.42 6.62 1.18
N TRP A 151 -1.62 6.21 0.20
CA TRP A 151 -1.61 4.84 -0.36
C TRP A 151 -1.29 3.73 0.67
N ILE A 152 -0.69 4.09 1.81
CA ILE A 152 -0.38 3.14 2.88
C ILE A 152 -1.62 2.69 3.67
N TRP A 153 -2.72 3.45 3.60
CA TRP A 153 -3.96 3.14 4.29
C TRP A 153 -4.76 2.14 3.46
N THR A 154 -4.21 0.93 3.37
CA THR A 154 -4.75 -0.16 2.57
C THR A 154 -6.16 -0.58 3.01
N GLY A 155 -6.53 -0.30 4.26
CA GLY A 155 -7.87 -0.56 4.78
C GLY A 155 -8.91 0.46 4.32
N PHE A 156 -8.51 1.64 3.81
CA PHE A 156 -9.43 2.70 3.40
C PHE A 156 -10.42 2.23 2.32
N ILE A 157 -10.06 1.25 1.50
CA ILE A 157 -10.97 0.65 0.51
C ILE A 157 -12.26 0.10 1.14
N HIS A 158 -12.18 -0.43 2.36
CA HIS A 158 -13.33 -0.95 3.10
C HIS A 158 -14.21 0.18 3.64
N LEU A 159 -13.58 1.27 4.11
CA LEU A 159 -14.29 2.47 4.53
C LEU A 159 -15.01 3.11 3.34
N ALA A 160 -14.35 3.21 2.18
CA ALA A 160 -14.94 3.70 0.95
C ALA A 160 -16.12 2.84 0.47
N ASP A 161 -16.04 1.50 0.52
CA ASP A 161 -17.18 0.62 0.19
C ASP A 161 -18.39 0.88 1.10
N GLU A 162 -18.16 0.98 2.41
CA GLU A 162 -19.23 1.25 3.37
C GLU A 162 -19.86 2.63 3.14
N MET A 163 -19.05 3.67 2.89
CA MET A 163 -19.54 5.01 2.56
C MET A 163 -20.37 5.02 1.27
N LEU A 164 -19.88 4.39 0.21
CA LEU A 164 -20.58 4.33 -1.07
C LEU A 164 -21.90 3.55 -0.96
N ARG A 165 -21.94 2.47 -0.17
CA ARG A 165 -23.17 1.71 0.10
C ARG A 165 -24.19 2.49 0.92
N GLN A 166 -23.73 3.40 1.78
CA GLN A 166 -24.59 4.33 2.50
C GLN A 166 -25.08 5.49 1.61
N GLY A 167 -24.65 5.55 0.34
CA GLY A 167 -25.00 6.64 -0.58
C GLY A 167 -24.21 7.92 -0.31
N LEU A 168 -23.07 7.83 0.37
CA LEU A 168 -22.21 8.97 0.69
C LEU A 168 -21.09 9.13 -0.35
N GLY A 169 -20.79 10.39 -0.70
CA GLY A 169 -19.76 10.75 -1.65
C GLY A 169 -20.18 10.77 -3.12
N LYS A 170 -19.24 11.18 -3.97
CA LYS A 170 -19.39 11.27 -5.43
C LYS A 170 -18.36 10.36 -6.10
N THR A 171 -18.76 9.63 -7.13
CA THR A 171 -17.88 8.70 -7.84
C THR A 171 -17.71 9.14 -9.29
N HIS A 172 -16.47 9.40 -9.69
CA HIS A 172 -16.11 9.63 -11.08
C HIS A 172 -15.62 8.32 -11.70
N CYS A 173 -16.34 7.79 -12.68
CA CYS A 173 -15.97 6.56 -13.39
C CYS A 173 -15.00 6.91 -14.53
N VAL A 174 -13.79 6.34 -14.52
CA VAL A 174 -12.74 6.61 -15.52
C VAL A 174 -13.17 6.14 -16.91
N GLN A 175 -13.93 5.04 -17.00
CA GLN A 175 -14.37 4.49 -18.29
C GLN A 175 -15.52 5.28 -18.93
N CYS A 176 -16.42 5.85 -18.12
CA CYS A 176 -17.52 6.68 -18.61
C CYS A 176 -17.15 8.15 -18.76
N ASP A 177 -16.06 8.58 -18.13
CA ASP A 177 -15.69 9.97 -17.91
C ASP A 177 -16.86 10.80 -17.34
N LYS A 178 -17.62 10.20 -16.41
CA LYS A 178 -18.82 10.80 -15.81
C LYS A 178 -18.79 10.67 -14.30
N ALA A 179 -19.23 11.74 -13.65
CA ALA A 179 -19.48 11.76 -12.22
C ALA A 179 -20.89 11.26 -11.92
N TYR A 180 -20.98 10.33 -10.98
CA TYR A 180 -22.20 9.72 -10.47
C TYR A 180 -22.31 9.98 -8.97
N SER A 181 -23.55 10.07 -8.48
CA SER A 181 -23.80 10.03 -7.04
C SER A 181 -23.57 8.61 -6.52
N ALA A 182 -23.14 8.46 -5.26
CA ALA A 182 -23.05 7.14 -4.63
C ALA A 182 -24.40 6.38 -4.64
N THR A 183 -25.53 7.09 -4.59
CA THR A 183 -26.89 6.53 -4.65
C THR A 183 -27.25 5.92 -6.02
N GLU A 184 -26.53 6.27 -7.08
CA GLU A 184 -26.75 5.76 -8.44
C GLU A 184 -25.95 4.49 -8.71
N LEU A 185 -25.03 4.12 -7.82
CA LEU A 185 -24.19 2.94 -7.97
C LEU A 185 -25.01 1.67 -7.73
N ARG A 186 -24.75 0.66 -8.56
CA ARG A 186 -25.37 -0.66 -8.42
C ARG A 186 -24.39 -1.59 -7.71
N SER A 187 -24.84 -2.21 -6.62
CA SER A 187 -24.09 -3.30 -5.99
C SER A 187 -24.33 -4.60 -6.74
N ASP A 188 -23.29 -5.15 -7.33
CA ASP A 188 -23.33 -6.47 -7.95
C ASP A 188 -23.15 -7.50 -6.82
N ASN A 189 -24.25 -7.87 -6.17
CA ASN A 189 -24.29 -8.95 -5.18
C ASN A 189 -24.78 -10.27 -5.83
N ASP A 190 -25.15 -10.25 -7.10
CA ASP A 190 -25.83 -11.34 -7.82
C ASP A 190 -24.89 -12.01 -8.82
N SER A 191 -23.73 -12.50 -8.36
CA SER A 191 -22.95 -13.44 -9.17
C SER A 191 -23.58 -14.83 -9.10
N SER A 192 -24.63 -15.03 -9.90
CA SER A 192 -24.97 -16.36 -10.40
C SER A 192 -23.83 -16.80 -11.35
N ALA A 193 -23.27 -17.98 -11.07
CA ALA A 193 -22.09 -18.61 -11.70
C ALA A 193 -20.70 -18.13 -11.23
N GLY A 194 -20.10 -18.90 -10.32
CA GLY A 194 -18.66 -19.19 -10.34
C GLY A 194 -17.73 -18.47 -9.36
N ASP A 195 -17.99 -17.22 -8.95
CA ASP A 195 -16.99 -16.41 -8.22
C ASP A 195 -17.57 -15.62 -7.03
N SER A 196 -18.22 -16.34 -6.11
CA SER A 196 -19.04 -15.85 -4.97
C SER A 196 -18.30 -15.02 -3.90
N ASN A 197 -17.01 -14.69 -4.10
CA ASN A 197 -16.18 -14.04 -3.07
C ASN A 197 -15.79 -12.58 -3.37
N GLN A 198 -16.19 -12.02 -4.51
CA GLN A 198 -15.87 -10.65 -4.87
C GLN A 198 -17.09 -9.74 -4.72
N LYS A 199 -16.92 -8.66 -3.97
CA LYS A 199 -17.93 -7.59 -3.89
C LYS A 199 -17.55 -6.50 -4.86
N ARG A 200 -18.45 -6.19 -5.80
CA ARG A 200 -18.22 -5.16 -6.81
C ARG A 200 -19.29 -4.07 -6.70
N LEU A 201 -18.86 -2.83 -6.89
CA LEU A 201 -19.73 -1.69 -7.16
C LEU A 201 -19.58 -1.31 -8.63
N LEU A 202 -20.71 -1.15 -9.31
CA LEU A 202 -20.79 -0.82 -10.72
C LEU A 202 -21.40 0.57 -10.90
N CYS A 203 -20.93 1.32 -11.90
CA CYS A 203 -21.61 2.52 -12.35
C CYS A 203 -22.92 2.16 -13.09
N PRO A 204 -23.81 3.13 -13.36
CA PRO A 204 -25.05 2.89 -14.11
C PRO A 204 -24.85 2.27 -15.50
N ALA A 205 -23.68 2.47 -16.10
CA ALA A 205 -23.30 1.87 -17.39
C ALA A 205 -22.71 0.45 -17.28
N GLY A 206 -22.56 -0.09 -16.06
CA GLY A 206 -22.06 -1.45 -15.82
C GLY A 206 -20.54 -1.56 -15.62
N HIS A 207 -19.79 -0.46 -15.59
CA HIS A 207 -18.34 -0.48 -15.35
C HIS A 207 -18.02 -0.61 -13.86
N THR A 208 -16.98 -1.39 -13.52
CA THR A 208 -16.55 -1.58 -12.13
C THR A 208 -15.87 -0.32 -11.60
N VAL A 209 -16.42 0.25 -10.53
CA VAL A 209 -15.87 1.43 -9.85
C VAL A 209 -15.11 1.06 -8.57
N LEU A 210 -15.51 -0.03 -7.91
CA LEU A 210 -14.84 -0.54 -6.72
C LEU A 210 -14.91 -2.07 -6.73
N GLU A 211 -13.80 -2.72 -6.41
CA GLU A 211 -13.71 -4.17 -6.28
C GLU A 211 -13.03 -4.53 -4.96
N LEU A 212 -13.72 -5.35 -4.16
CA LEU A 212 -13.23 -5.87 -2.91
C LEU A 212 -13.07 -7.38 -3.02
N GLN A 213 -11.83 -7.85 -2.91
CA GLN A 213 -11.55 -9.26 -2.71
C GLN A 213 -11.76 -9.59 -1.23
N ARG A 214 -12.71 -10.49 -0.95
CA ARG A 214 -12.84 -11.06 0.38
C ARG A 214 -11.66 -12.03 0.55
N LYS A 215 -10.60 -11.61 1.24
CA LYS A 215 -9.54 -12.55 1.64
C LYS A 215 -10.20 -13.65 2.47
N GLN A 216 -10.20 -14.88 1.93
CA GLN A 216 -10.50 -16.07 2.71
C GLN A 216 -9.51 -16.07 3.90
N PRO A 217 -9.97 -16.27 5.16
CA PRO A 217 -9.02 -16.51 6.23
C PRO A 217 -8.13 -17.69 5.82
N PRO A 218 -6.81 -17.65 6.07
CA PRO A 218 -5.97 -18.80 5.79
C PRO A 218 -6.58 -20.01 6.51
N ALA A 219 -6.83 -21.08 5.76
CA ALA A 219 -7.23 -22.35 6.35
C ALA A 219 -6.17 -22.72 7.40
N LEU A 220 -6.60 -22.81 8.66
CA LEU A 220 -5.82 -23.46 9.71
C LEU A 220 -5.70 -24.93 9.29
N ASN A 221 -4.54 -25.28 8.72
CA ASN A 221 -4.05 -26.66 8.63
C ASN A 221 -2.93 -26.82 9.65
#